data_AF-A0A843INE3-F1
#
_entry.id   AF-A0A843INE3-F1
#
_cell.length_a   1.000
_cell.length_b   1.000
_cell.length_c   1.000
_cell.angle_alpha   90.00
_cell.angle_beta   90.00
_cell.angle_gamma   90.00
#
_symmetry.space_group_name_H-M   'P 1'
#
loop_
_entity.id
_entity.type
_entity.pdbx_description
1 polymer ?
#
loop_
_entity_poly.entity_id
_entity_poly.type
_entity_poly.pdbx_seq_one_letter_code
_entity_poly.pdbx_strand_id
1 'polypeptide(L)'
;MTRQCEKCGFVNQDEYDFCAKCGNPLIEGVQPKNFIVFRPEDVKINQKAVILSYIVTIFLSWSGVIVGLIAKNTHLGVFTFFGFFMPFYLVQSRHPTIRKHGIIQLVISLIGVGLSFYVMLH
;
A
#
# COMPACT_ATOMS: atom_id res chain seq x y z
N MET A 1 2.88 48.89 6.24
CA MET A 1 2.59 49.07 7.68
C MET A 1 2.91 47.74 8.39
N THR A 2 3.11 47.71 9.71
CA THR A 2 3.57 46.51 10.45
C THR A 2 2.73 46.27 11.69
N ARG A 3 2.46 45.01 12.03
CA ARG A 3 1.63 44.59 13.17
C ARG A 3 2.43 43.76 14.16
N GLN A 4 2.31 44.08 15.44
CA GLN A 4 2.94 43.31 16.51
C GLN A 4 2.04 42.15 16.95
N CYS A 5 2.62 40.96 17.11
CA CYS A 5 1.90 39.79 17.62
C CYS A 5 1.64 39.93 19.12
N GLU A 6 0.37 39.86 19.53
CA GLU A 6 -0.04 39.96 20.94
C GLU A 6 0.49 38.82 21.82
N LYS A 7 0.76 37.65 21.23
CA LYS A 7 1.21 36.47 21.97
C LYS A 7 2.71 36.43 22.23
N CYS A 8 3.54 36.90 21.29
CA CYS A 8 5.00 36.75 21.39
C CYS A 8 5.79 38.05 21.17
N GLY A 9 5.11 39.16 20.92
CA GLY A 9 5.70 40.49 20.73
C GLY A 9 6.46 40.68 19.40
N PHE A 10 6.49 39.67 18.52
CA PHE A 10 7.20 39.77 17.23
C PHE A 10 6.49 40.72 16.26
N VAL A 11 7.25 41.58 15.58
CA VAL A 11 6.74 42.53 14.59
C VAL A 11 6.66 41.85 13.22
N ASN A 12 5.45 41.69 12.69
CA ASN A 12 5.17 41.08 11.39
C ASN A 12 4.78 42.15 10.38
N GLN A 13 4.86 41.82 9.09
CA GLN A 13 4.29 42.64 8.02
C GLN A 13 2.75 42.56 8.07
N ASP A 14 2.06 43.64 7.70
CA ASP A 14 0.59 43.70 7.78
C ASP A 14 -0.13 42.75 6.83
N GLU A 15 0.56 42.25 5.82
CA GLU A 15 0.06 41.26 4.86
C GLU A 15 -0.09 39.86 5.48
N TYR A 16 0.40 39.64 6.70
CA TYR A 16 0.45 38.30 7.29
C TYR A 16 -0.80 38.01 8.13
N ASP A 17 -1.48 36.90 7.82
CA ASP A 17 -2.62 36.41 8.59
C ASP A 17 -2.19 35.75 9.92
N PHE A 18 -0.97 35.20 9.97
CA PHE A 18 -0.41 34.50 11.13
C PHE A 18 1.00 35.00 11.45
N CYS A 19 1.37 34.98 12.72
CA CYS A 19 2.70 35.39 13.15
C CYS A 19 3.78 34.43 12.62
N ALA A 20 4.79 34.98 11.95
CA ALA A 20 5.91 34.22 11.39
C ALA A 20 6.78 33.51 12.46
N LYS A 21 6.71 33.97 13.71
CA LYS A 21 7.48 33.39 14.83
C LYS A 21 6.73 32.30 15.58
N CYS A 22 5.44 32.48 15.88
CA CYS A 22 4.69 31.60 16.78
C CYS A 22 3.40 31.03 16.21
N GLY A 23 3.01 31.38 14.98
CA GLY A 23 1.80 30.90 14.32
C GLY A 23 0.48 31.42 14.89
N ASN A 24 0.51 32.36 15.85
CA ASN A 24 -0.72 32.97 16.36
C ASN A 24 -1.42 33.78 15.25
N PRO A 25 -2.76 33.67 15.09
CA PRO A 25 -3.48 34.53 14.16
C PRO A 25 -3.25 36.00 14.55
N LEU A 26 -2.97 36.82 13.54
CA LEU A 26 -2.78 38.27 13.68
C LEU A 26 -4.06 39.04 13.40
N ILE A 27 -5.09 38.38 12.86
CA ILE A 27 -6.36 38.98 12.48
C ILE A 27 -7.47 38.20 13.21
N GLU A 28 -8.38 38.93 13.84
CA GLU A 28 -9.55 38.32 14.48
C GLU A 28 -10.45 37.63 13.45
N GLY A 29 -10.93 36.43 13.78
CA GLY A 29 -11.79 35.63 12.89
C GLY A 29 -11.05 34.75 11.88
N VAL A 30 -9.72 34.83 11.79
CA VAL A 30 -8.93 33.87 11.01
C VAL A 30 -8.86 32.55 11.77
N GLN A 31 -9.76 31.64 11.42
CA GLN A 31 -9.69 30.27 11.89
C GLN A 31 -8.58 29.54 11.13
N PRO A 32 -7.66 28.84 11.82
CA PRO A 32 -6.72 27.96 11.14
C PRO A 32 -7.52 26.95 10.32
N LYS A 33 -7.21 26.82 9.02
CA LYS A 33 -7.76 25.72 8.22
C LYS A 33 -7.29 24.43 8.87
N ASN A 34 -8.20 23.71 9.50
CA ASN A 34 -7.92 22.38 10.02
C ASN A 34 -7.68 21.46 8.81
N PHE A 35 -6.42 21.22 8.50
CA PHE A 35 -6.05 20.23 7.51
C PHE A 35 -6.19 18.85 8.17
N ILE A 36 -7.08 18.02 7.62
CA ILE A 36 -7.16 16.62 8.02
C ILE A 36 -5.97 15.91 7.38
N VAL A 37 -4.94 15.61 8.18
CA VAL A 37 -3.80 14.80 7.75
C VAL A 37 -4.21 13.33 7.85
N PHE A 38 -4.57 12.72 6.73
CA PHE A 38 -4.82 11.27 6.67
C PHE A 38 -3.50 10.52 6.69
N ARG A 39 -3.24 9.77 7.76
CA ARG A 39 -2.12 8.83 7.78
C ARG A 39 -2.56 7.47 7.24
N PRO A 40 -1.66 6.70 6.60
CA PRO A 40 -1.98 5.37 6.12
C PRO A 40 -2.56 4.47 7.21
N GLU A 41 -2.10 4.61 8.45
CA GLU A 41 -2.57 3.80 9.59
C GLU A 41 -4.03 4.10 9.99
N ASP A 42 -4.56 5.27 9.61
CA ASP A 42 -5.93 5.67 9.94
C ASP A 42 -6.97 4.99 9.02
N VAL A 43 -6.52 4.34 7.92
CA VAL A 43 -7.37 3.65 6.95
C VAL A 43 -7.72 2.25 7.45
N LYS A 44 -9.02 1.99 7.65
CA LYS A 44 -9.51 0.65 8.00
C LYS A 44 -9.28 -0.33 6.86
N ILE A 45 -8.61 -1.44 7.17
CA ILE A 45 -8.37 -2.53 6.21
C ILE A 45 -9.62 -3.40 6.08
N ASN A 46 -10.03 -3.68 4.84
CA ASN A 46 -11.05 -4.68 4.57
C ASN A 46 -10.43 -6.10 4.57
N GLN A 47 -10.59 -6.80 5.69
CA GLN A 47 -10.05 -8.15 5.86
C GLN A 47 -10.59 -9.17 4.84
N LYS A 48 -11.85 -9.03 4.39
CA LYS A 48 -12.44 -9.91 3.36
C LYS A 48 -11.71 -9.77 2.03
N ALA A 49 -11.34 -8.54 1.66
CA ALA A 49 -10.57 -8.29 0.44
C ALA A 49 -9.15 -8.87 0.52
N VAL A 50 -8.53 -8.82 1.72
CA VAL A 50 -7.22 -9.47 1.95
C VAL A 50 -7.34 -10.98 1.82
N ILE A 51 -8.35 -11.61 2.44
CA ILE A 51 -8.56 -13.07 2.32
C ILE A 51 -8.82 -13.45 0.86
N LEU A 52 -9.65 -12.70 0.15
CA LEU A 52 -9.92 -12.94 -1.27
C LEU A 52 -8.64 -12.86 -2.11
N SER A 53 -7.75 -11.89 -1.83
CA SER A 53 -6.49 -11.80 -2.56
C SER A 53 -5.57 -12.98 -2.29
N TYR A 54 -5.58 -13.58 -1.08
CA TYR A 54 -4.85 -14.82 -0.81
C TYR A 54 -5.38 -15.98 -1.64
N ILE A 55 -6.70 -16.16 -1.69
CA ILE A 55 -7.32 -17.25 -2.46
C ILE A 55 -6.95 -17.13 -3.94
N VAL A 56 -7.11 -15.94 -4.51
CA VAL A 56 -6.77 -15.68 -5.93
C VAL A 56 -5.27 -15.92 -6.17
N THR A 57 -4.41 -15.42 -5.28
CA THR A 57 -2.96 -15.59 -5.40
C THR A 57 -2.55 -17.07 -5.38
N ILE A 58 -3.06 -17.84 -4.42
CA ILE A 58 -2.75 -19.26 -4.29
C ILE A 58 -3.25 -20.02 -5.52
N PHE A 59 -4.51 -19.81 -5.91
CA PHE A 59 -5.09 -20.46 -7.09
C PHE A 59 -4.26 -20.20 -8.35
N LEU A 60 -3.94 -18.94 -8.63
CA LEU A 60 -3.17 -18.58 -9.82
C LEU A 60 -1.73 -19.09 -9.75
N SER A 61 -1.07 -19.01 -8.59
CA SER A 61 0.35 -19.37 -8.46
C SER A 61 0.61 -20.88 -8.40
N TRP A 62 -0.36 -21.67 -7.92
CA TRP A 62 -0.21 -23.13 -7.75
C TRP A 62 -0.93 -23.94 -8.83
N SER A 63 -1.77 -23.30 -9.65
CA SER A 63 -2.44 -23.94 -10.79
C SER A 63 -1.46 -24.66 -11.73
N GLY A 64 -0.28 -24.08 -11.96
CA GLY A 64 0.75 -24.68 -12.82
C GLY A 64 1.27 -26.01 -12.29
N VAL A 65 1.39 -26.18 -10.97
CA VAL A 65 1.76 -27.47 -10.35
C VAL A 65 0.69 -28.51 -10.59
N ILE A 66 -0.57 -28.16 -10.33
CA ILE A 66 -1.71 -29.08 -10.50
C ILE A 66 -1.84 -29.50 -11.96
N VAL A 67 -1.80 -28.54 -12.88
CA VAL A 67 -1.87 -28.82 -14.32
C VAL A 67 -0.66 -29.63 -14.76
N GLY A 68 0.55 -29.28 -14.33
CA GLY A 68 1.78 -30.02 -14.67
C GLY A 68 1.74 -31.48 -14.22
N LEU A 69 1.19 -31.77 -13.04
CA LEU A 69 1.01 -33.14 -12.56
C LEU A 69 -0.01 -33.93 -13.40
N ILE A 70 -1.14 -33.30 -13.77
CA ILE A 70 -2.19 -33.94 -14.59
C ILE A 70 -1.72 -34.13 -16.04
N ALA A 71 -1.03 -33.12 -16.57
CA ALA A 71 -0.57 -33.04 -17.95
C ALA A 71 0.81 -33.69 -18.16
N LYS A 72 1.35 -34.43 -17.18
CA LYS A 72 2.69 -35.03 -17.27
C LYS A 72 2.90 -35.94 -18.50
N ASN A 73 1.81 -36.47 -19.05
CA ASN A 73 1.80 -37.30 -20.26
C ASN A 73 1.29 -36.58 -21.53
N THR A 74 1.10 -35.26 -21.48
CA THR A 74 0.63 -34.45 -22.61
C THR A 74 1.63 -33.33 -22.90
N HIS A 75 1.82 -32.97 -24.18
CA HIS A 75 2.71 -31.87 -24.58
C HIS A 75 2.17 -30.45 -24.25
N LEU A 76 1.13 -30.35 -23.41
CA LEU A 76 0.47 -29.10 -23.05
C LEU A 76 1.17 -28.47 -21.84
N GLY A 77 2.21 -27.68 -22.10
CA GLY A 77 2.81 -26.80 -21.10
C GLY A 77 1.90 -25.59 -20.85
N VAL A 78 1.16 -25.59 -19.74
CA VAL A 78 0.35 -24.43 -19.32
C VAL A 78 1.14 -23.60 -18.32
N PHE A 79 1.67 -22.46 -18.77
CA PHE A 79 2.35 -21.48 -17.92
C PHE A 79 1.34 -20.46 -17.35
N THR A 80 0.97 -20.60 -16.08
CA THR A 80 0.13 -19.62 -15.37
C THR A 80 1.00 -18.58 -14.65
N PHE A 81 1.63 -17.70 -15.41
CA PHE A 81 2.51 -16.64 -14.86
C PHE A 81 1.75 -15.47 -14.20
N PHE A 82 0.42 -15.49 -14.13
CA PHE A 82 -0.38 -14.38 -13.60
C PHE A 82 -0.43 -14.28 -12.06
N GLY A 83 0.10 -15.27 -11.32
CA GLY A 83 0.03 -15.31 -9.86
C GLY A 83 0.77 -14.20 -9.12
N PHE A 84 1.67 -13.47 -9.79
CA PHE A 84 2.52 -12.46 -9.15
C PHE A 84 1.93 -11.04 -9.11
N PHE A 85 0.98 -10.72 -9.99
CA PHE A 85 0.50 -9.34 -10.14
C PHE A 85 -0.05 -8.76 -8.83
N MET A 86 -0.91 -9.52 -8.14
CA MET A 86 -1.55 -9.06 -6.92
C MET A 86 -0.56 -8.91 -5.74
N PRO A 87 0.32 -9.88 -5.44
CA PRO A 87 1.38 -9.71 -4.44
C PRO A 87 2.25 -8.47 -4.70
N PHE A 88 2.72 -8.27 -5.94
CA PHE A 88 3.56 -7.10 -6.29
C PHE A 88 2.82 -5.79 -6.05
N TYR A 89 1.54 -5.71 -6.40
CA TYR A 89 0.72 -4.54 -6.14
C TYR A 89 0.61 -4.25 -4.64
N LEU A 90 0.37 -5.27 -3.81
CA LEU A 90 0.22 -5.10 -2.36
C LEU A 90 1.55 -4.76 -1.66
N VAL A 91 2.69 -5.25 -2.16
CA VAL A 91 4.02 -4.89 -1.63
C VAL A 91 4.32 -3.40 -1.77
N GLN A 92 3.82 -2.76 -2.82
CA GLN A 92 3.98 -1.32 -3.05
C GLN A 92 3.04 -0.44 -2.21
N SER A 93 2.13 -1.05 -1.44
CA SER A 93 1.19 -0.30 -0.60
C SER A 93 1.91 0.53 0.47
N ARG A 94 1.40 1.74 0.72
CA ARG A 94 1.89 2.63 1.78
C ARG A 94 1.55 2.12 3.18
N HIS A 95 0.49 1.33 3.31
CA HIS A 95 0.04 0.81 4.60
C HIS A 95 0.93 -0.38 5.04
N PRO A 96 1.61 -0.32 6.20
CA PRO A 96 2.59 -1.32 6.61
C PRO A 96 2.00 -2.74 6.73
N THR A 97 0.79 -2.89 7.27
CA THR A 97 0.09 -4.18 7.36
C THR A 97 -0.24 -4.80 6.01
N ILE A 98 -0.78 -4.02 5.05
CA ILE A 98 -1.06 -4.52 3.69
C ILE A 98 0.23 -4.96 3.01
N ARG A 99 1.30 -4.17 3.15
CA ARG A 99 2.61 -4.53 2.63
C ARG A 99 3.13 -5.85 3.19
N LYS A 100 2.97 -6.11 4.50
CA LYS A 100 3.33 -7.41 5.10
C LYS A 100 2.55 -8.56 4.45
N HIS A 101 1.26 -8.41 4.22
CA HIS A 101 0.47 -9.43 3.51
C HIS A 101 0.93 -9.62 2.06
N GLY A 102 1.26 -8.53 1.36
CA GLY A 102 1.83 -8.61 0.01
C GLY A 102 3.13 -9.40 -0.05
N ILE A 103 4.03 -9.20 0.93
CA ILE A 103 5.29 -9.95 1.03
C ILE A 103 5.02 -11.45 1.26
N ILE A 104 4.11 -11.79 2.18
CA ILE A 104 3.73 -13.18 2.44
C ILE A 104 3.18 -13.84 1.17
N GLN A 105 2.26 -13.15 0.49
CA GLN A 105 1.70 -13.63 -0.78
C GLN A 105 2.76 -13.83 -1.85
N LEU A 106 3.73 -12.92 -1.95
CA LEU A 106 4.83 -13.02 -2.92
C LEU A 106 5.68 -14.27 -2.67
N VAL A 107 6.00 -14.56 -1.40
CA VAL A 107 6.74 -15.78 -1.03
C VAL A 107 5.94 -17.03 -1.39
N ILE A 108 4.63 -17.07 -1.09
CA ILE A 108 3.76 -18.20 -1.45
C ILE A 108 3.74 -18.40 -2.98
N SER A 109 3.67 -17.31 -3.75
CA SER A 109 3.70 -17.37 -5.22
C SER A 109 5.03 -17.88 -5.75
N LEU A 110 6.16 -17.43 -5.20
CA LEU A 110 7.50 -17.87 -5.61
C LEU A 110 7.68 -19.37 -5.40
N ILE A 111 7.19 -19.90 -4.28
CA ILE A 111 7.23 -21.34 -4.00
C ILE A 111 6.38 -22.11 -5.02
N GLY A 112 5.14 -21.69 -5.26
CA GLY A 112 4.24 -22.34 -6.21
C GLY A 112 4.82 -22.38 -7.63
N VAL A 113 5.38 -21.27 -8.09
CA VAL A 113 6.02 -21.18 -9.41
C VAL A 113 7.30 -22.03 -9.46
N GLY A 114 8.16 -21.98 -8.43
CA GLY A 114 9.36 -22.80 -8.36
C GLY A 114 9.05 -24.30 -8.43
N LEU A 115 8.00 -24.75 -7.73
CA LEU A 115 7.52 -26.13 -7.81
C LEU A 115 6.93 -26.46 -9.19
N SER A 116 6.23 -25.52 -9.82
CA SER A 116 5.70 -25.72 -11.17
C SER A 116 6.82 -25.95 -12.18
N PHE A 117 7.91 -25.17 -12.10
CA PHE A 117 9.11 -25.40 -12.91
C PHE A 117 9.78 -26.74 -12.59
N TYR A 118 9.87 -27.11 -11.32
CA TYR A 118 10.45 -28.40 -10.91
C TYR A 118 9.69 -29.58 -11.53
N VAL A 119 8.36 -29.58 -11.44
CA VAL A 119 7.49 -30.62 -12.03
C VAL A 119 7.55 -30.62 -13.56
N MET A 120 7.70 -29.47 -14.20
CA MET A 120 7.86 -29.40 -15.66
C MET A 120 9.19 -29.99 -16.13
N LEU A 121 10.25 -29.86 -15.32
CA LEU A 121 11.60 -30.34 -15.65
C LEU A 121 11.84 -31.82 -15.28
N HIS A 122 10.99 -32.44 -14.44
CA HIS A 122 11.14 -33.83 -13.94
C HIS A 122 9.83 -34.64 -13.96
#